data_AF-A0A968YNY7-F1
#
_entry.id   AF-A0A968YNY7-F1
#
_cell.length_a   1.000
_cell.length_b   1.000
_cell.length_c   1.000
_cell.angle_alpha   90.00
_cell.angle_beta   90.00
_cell.angle_gamma   90.00
#
_symmetry.space_group_name_H-M   'P 1'
#
loop_
_entity.id
_entity.type
_entity.pdbx_description
1 polymer ?
#
loop_
_entity_poly.entity_id
_entity_poly.type
_entity_poly.pdbx_seq_one_letter_code
_entity_poly.pdbx_strand_id
1 'polypeptide(L)'
;MEAILEETLKDTHSLLNTAKSYLLKEIAPQANEIDRDSNVLFNALRGLGELDLMALRVPRYWGGKEVSEQTYSIFQELVARYSGALAFLQTQHQSAASMLVASSNSSLQERYLPRMGNAQVLLGVGFSQLRREGDPLTVATPVPGGYQLNGVVPWVTGWKFFSEFIIAATLPDGRAVFGVVPLLEIHQESGGALTLSTPAQLAAMTSTNTVTATLENWFLPAENVVCIKPAGWIHKNDKKNVLHATFLATGCALAGLDILESVASTKSLPFIQKAFDSLQQELNNCRNAIQQAQKNSGVELAERLQLRAWAIDLAGRIAHAAVTVSSGAAIYSHHDAQRVYREALVFTVTGQTRAVMEATLGRLTHRWEVGGDEEDEGAKSSSSDHSISPPINITYSRAIHLSHIIDSYIPQWQGDPPVEFEIVAELHNDGYYLRRFSMGEHSATHINAPNSFHLDGVGIHEYSAESLVVPAVVIDIREQTLVNPDYVLYVDDILTWEERYGKIPAGNVVLLYTGWQEKWLDDNAFFNQDTQGSMHFPGFGGNTIQFLLEERQIAGVGIDTHGVDSGQDSTFATNRLVLEKPRIVLENLTNLDQLPPIGATLAIGVLRLRDGSGSPAGVLALVP
;
A
#
# COMPACT_ATOMS: atom_id res chain seq x y z
N MET A 1 14.26 25.26 28.86
CA MET A 1 13.53 24.25 28.07
C MET A 1 13.79 24.45 26.57
N GLU A 2 13.63 25.67 26.04
CA GLU A 2 14.00 26.02 24.65
C GLU A 2 15.48 25.81 24.31
N ALA A 3 16.42 26.24 25.18
CA ALA A 3 17.86 26.04 24.94
C ALA A 3 18.27 24.55 24.85
N ILE A 4 17.62 23.68 25.64
CA ILE A 4 17.85 22.23 25.62
C ILE A 4 17.27 21.60 24.34
N LEU A 5 16.11 22.09 23.88
CA LEU A 5 15.49 21.67 22.62
C LEU A 5 16.33 22.08 21.40
N GLU A 6 16.85 23.31 21.38
CA GLU A 6 17.74 23.79 20.30
C GLU A 6 19.07 23.05 20.26
N GLU A 7 19.67 22.76 21.42
CA GLU A 7 20.93 22.00 21.51
C GLU A 7 20.74 20.54 21.07
N THR A 8 19.63 19.92 21.44
CA THR A 8 19.28 18.55 21.02
C THR A 8 19.01 18.46 19.50
N LEU A 9 18.37 19.48 18.91
CA LEU A 9 18.15 19.55 17.46
C LEU A 9 19.46 19.77 16.68
N LYS A 10 20.37 20.60 17.20
CA LYS A 10 21.72 20.80 16.61
C LYS A 10 22.57 19.54 16.65
N ASP A 11 22.56 18.82 17.77
CA ASP A 11 23.32 17.57 17.96
C ASP A 11 22.81 16.45 17.02
N THR A 12 21.48 16.33 16.88
CA THR A 12 20.85 15.40 15.94
C THR A 12 21.24 15.68 14.48
N HIS A 13 21.22 16.95 14.08
CA HIS A 13 21.59 17.34 12.73
C HIS A 13 23.10 17.12 12.46
N SER A 14 23.95 17.33 13.48
CA SER A 14 25.39 17.06 13.41
C SER A 14 25.67 15.56 13.20
N LEU A 15 25.00 14.66 13.92
CA LEU A 15 25.19 13.21 13.79
C LEU A 15 24.85 12.69 12.39
N LEU A 16 23.69 13.06 11.85
CA LEU A 16 23.26 12.62 10.51
C LEU A 16 24.17 13.20 9.42
N ASN A 17 24.66 14.43 9.60
CA ASN A 17 25.62 15.04 8.67
C ASN A 17 26.99 14.35 8.70
N THR A 18 27.46 13.93 9.89
CA THR A 18 28.68 13.12 10.04
C THR A 18 28.52 11.77 9.35
N ALA A 19 27.41 11.06 9.60
CA ALA A 19 27.10 9.81 8.94
C ALA A 19 27.06 9.97 7.41
N LYS A 20 26.32 10.99 6.91
CA LYS A 20 26.23 11.28 5.48
C LYS A 20 27.60 11.56 4.85
N SER A 21 28.43 12.34 5.53
CA SER A 21 29.78 12.68 5.06
C SER A 21 30.66 11.44 4.95
N TYR A 22 30.64 10.56 5.95
CA TYR A 22 31.37 9.29 5.92
C TYR A 22 30.85 8.37 4.81
N LEU A 23 29.53 8.22 4.71
CA LEU A 23 28.92 7.35 3.70
C LEU A 23 29.23 7.81 2.27
N LEU A 24 29.20 9.12 2.00
CA LEU A 24 29.53 9.66 0.68
C LEU A 24 31.01 9.52 0.32
N LYS A 25 31.91 9.78 1.28
CA LYS A 25 33.36 9.84 1.01
C LYS A 25 34.02 8.46 1.06
N GLU A 26 33.61 7.64 2.02
CA GLU A 26 34.29 6.39 2.33
C GLU A 26 33.49 5.17 1.86
N ILE A 27 32.15 5.20 1.89
CA ILE A 27 31.34 4.00 1.58
C ILE A 27 30.92 3.94 0.12
N ALA A 28 30.32 5.02 -0.40
CA ALA A 28 29.79 5.07 -1.76
C ALA A 28 30.80 4.65 -2.84
N PRO A 29 32.08 5.09 -2.80
CA PRO A 29 33.06 4.70 -3.82
C PRO A 29 33.38 3.20 -3.88
N GLN A 30 33.14 2.46 -2.80
CA GLN A 30 33.48 1.03 -2.67
C GLN A 30 32.25 0.17 -2.33
N ALA A 31 31.03 0.67 -2.54
CA ALA A 31 29.80 0.00 -2.13
C ALA A 31 29.62 -1.40 -2.78
N ASN A 32 30.08 -1.58 -4.03
CA ASN A 32 30.08 -2.90 -4.69
C ASN A 32 31.07 -3.88 -4.08
N GLU A 33 32.23 -3.41 -3.64
CA GLU A 33 33.22 -4.23 -2.95
C GLU A 33 32.72 -4.61 -1.56
N ILE A 34 32.11 -3.67 -0.84
CA ILE A 34 31.47 -3.93 0.46
C ILE A 34 30.41 -5.03 0.38
N ASP A 35 29.64 -5.14 -0.71
CA ASP A 35 28.63 -6.21 -0.89
C ASP A 35 29.25 -7.62 -1.02
N ARG A 36 30.53 -7.70 -1.43
CA ARG A 36 31.16 -8.96 -1.88
C ARG A 36 32.36 -9.39 -1.03
N ASP A 37 33.08 -8.45 -0.43
CA ASP A 37 34.28 -8.70 0.38
C ASP A 37 34.03 -8.33 1.86
N SER A 38 34.11 -9.35 2.71
CA SER A 38 33.92 -9.19 4.15
C SER A 38 34.97 -8.30 4.83
N ASN A 39 36.21 -8.23 4.33
CA ASN A 39 37.24 -7.38 4.91
C ASN A 39 36.96 -5.90 4.63
N VAL A 40 36.49 -5.61 3.42
CA VAL A 40 36.10 -4.25 3.04
C VAL A 40 34.88 -3.81 3.86
N LEU A 41 33.87 -4.69 4.00
CA LEU A 41 32.74 -4.46 4.90
C LEU A 41 33.17 -4.27 6.36
N PHE A 42 34.17 -5.00 6.84
CA PHE A 42 34.66 -4.88 8.21
C PHE A 42 35.31 -3.51 8.45
N ASN A 43 36.10 -3.02 7.49
CA ASN A 43 36.67 -1.67 7.55
C ASN A 43 35.59 -0.58 7.52
N ALA A 44 34.55 -0.76 6.71
CA ALA A 44 33.38 0.12 6.68
C ALA A 44 32.65 0.14 8.04
N LEU A 45 32.47 -1.04 8.65
CA LEU A 45 31.86 -1.18 9.97
C LEU A 45 32.71 -0.50 11.06
N ARG A 46 34.05 -0.65 11.00
CA ARG A 46 34.98 0.02 11.91
C ARG A 46 34.89 1.54 11.81
N GLY A 47 34.78 2.08 10.60
CA GLY A 47 34.63 3.53 10.43
C GLY A 47 33.35 4.09 11.06
N LEU A 48 32.22 3.34 11.02
CA LEU A 48 31.04 3.70 11.81
C LEU A 48 31.33 3.66 13.33
N GLY A 49 32.12 2.70 13.79
CA GLY A 49 32.58 2.61 15.18
C GLY A 49 33.47 3.79 15.61
N GLU A 50 34.43 4.19 14.78
CA GLU A 50 35.31 5.35 15.04
C GLU A 50 34.51 6.67 15.18
N LEU A 51 33.34 6.74 14.53
CA LEU A 51 32.40 7.86 14.61
C LEU A 51 31.34 7.69 15.71
N ASP A 52 31.38 6.60 16.48
CA ASP A 52 30.42 6.27 17.54
C ASP A 52 28.97 6.12 17.01
N LEU A 53 28.83 5.48 15.84
CA LEU A 53 27.56 5.32 15.10
C LEU A 53 27.02 3.88 15.12
N MET A 54 27.62 2.96 15.88
CA MET A 54 27.24 1.54 15.84
C MET A 54 26.01 1.20 16.70
N ALA A 55 25.76 1.91 17.80
CA ALA A 55 24.66 1.63 18.73
C ALA A 55 23.97 2.92 19.22
N LEU A 56 23.44 3.70 18.30
CA LEU A 56 22.89 5.04 18.50
C LEU A 56 21.77 5.15 19.56
N ARG A 57 20.96 4.11 19.76
CA ARG A 57 19.86 4.15 20.76
C ARG A 57 20.26 3.73 22.17
N VAL A 58 21.55 3.47 22.41
CA VAL A 58 22.05 3.22 23.77
C VAL A 58 21.92 4.52 24.60
N PRO A 59 21.38 4.47 25.83
CA PRO A 59 21.24 5.64 26.69
C PRO A 59 22.56 6.36 27.00
N ARG A 60 22.50 7.68 27.25
CA ARG A 60 23.70 8.50 27.51
C ARG A 60 24.47 8.09 28.75
N TYR A 61 23.80 7.59 29.78
CA TYR A 61 24.47 7.12 31.01
C TYR A 61 25.30 5.84 30.80
N TRP A 62 25.08 5.13 29.70
CA TRP A 62 25.95 4.05 29.22
C TRP A 62 26.98 4.54 28.19
N GLY A 63 27.14 5.86 27.99
CA GLY A 63 28.05 6.42 26.99
C GLY A 63 27.50 6.37 25.55
N GLY A 64 26.23 6.03 25.35
CA GLY A 64 25.59 6.07 24.03
C GLY A 64 25.05 7.46 23.64
N LYS A 65 24.43 7.54 22.46
CA LYS A 65 23.88 8.80 21.92
C LYS A 65 22.43 9.07 22.33
N GLU A 66 21.68 8.03 22.70
CA GLU A 66 20.26 8.08 23.04
C GLU A 66 19.41 8.75 21.96
N VAL A 67 19.66 8.41 20.69
CA VAL A 67 18.91 9.02 19.59
C VAL A 67 17.45 8.58 19.60
N SER A 68 16.56 9.48 19.18
CA SER A 68 15.14 9.18 19.01
C SER A 68 14.94 8.09 17.94
N GLU A 69 13.78 7.43 17.99
CA GLU A 69 13.41 6.45 16.96
C GLU A 69 13.35 7.07 15.56
N GLN A 70 12.82 8.29 15.46
CA GLN A 70 12.79 9.04 14.19
C GLN A 70 14.19 9.29 13.64
N THR A 71 15.12 9.74 14.49
CA THR A 71 16.52 9.97 14.09
C THR A 71 17.18 8.67 13.64
N TYR A 72 16.95 7.57 14.37
CA TYR A 72 17.50 6.27 14.01
C TYR A 72 16.94 5.76 12.66
N SER A 73 15.65 5.94 12.41
CA SER A 73 15.03 5.59 11.12
C SER A 73 15.67 6.35 9.95
N ILE A 74 15.96 7.65 10.11
CA ILE A 74 16.67 8.45 9.09
C ILE A 74 18.10 7.94 8.90
N PHE A 75 18.81 7.63 9.99
CA PHE A 75 20.15 7.06 9.91
C PHE A 75 20.16 5.71 9.18
N GLN A 76 19.22 4.82 9.50
CA GLN A 76 19.11 3.50 8.88
C GLN A 76 18.85 3.61 7.37
N GLU A 77 17.94 4.50 6.96
CA GLU A 77 17.67 4.81 5.56
C GLU A 77 18.91 5.35 4.84
N LEU A 78 19.63 6.26 5.50
CA LEU A 78 20.84 6.87 4.98
C LEU A 78 21.96 5.83 4.76
N VAL A 79 22.22 4.93 5.71
CA VAL A 79 23.23 3.87 5.53
C VAL A 79 22.82 2.93 4.41
N ALA A 80 21.54 2.51 4.37
CA ALA A 80 21.03 1.59 3.35
C ALA A 80 21.07 2.16 1.93
N ARG A 81 20.98 3.50 1.78
CA ARG A 81 21.18 4.18 0.48
C ARG A 81 22.58 3.97 -0.10
N TYR A 82 23.60 3.88 0.73
CA TYR A 82 24.99 3.76 0.26
C TYR A 82 25.54 2.33 0.33
N SER A 83 25.08 1.51 1.28
CA SER A 83 25.42 0.09 1.33
C SER A 83 24.40 -0.69 2.15
N GLY A 84 23.71 -1.63 1.52
CA GLY A 84 22.74 -2.48 2.19
C GLY A 84 23.41 -3.48 3.15
N ALA A 85 24.57 -4.04 2.77
CA ALA A 85 25.34 -4.94 3.64
C ALA A 85 25.79 -4.26 4.95
N LEU A 86 26.28 -3.02 4.87
CA LEU A 86 26.67 -2.23 6.03
C LEU A 86 25.45 -1.89 6.92
N ALA A 87 24.36 -1.43 6.29
CA ALA A 87 23.13 -1.12 7.01
C ALA A 87 22.56 -2.34 7.75
N PHE A 88 22.61 -3.51 7.11
CA PHE A 88 22.12 -4.75 7.68
C PHE A 88 22.94 -5.16 8.92
N LEU A 89 24.28 -5.20 8.82
CA LEU A 89 25.12 -5.52 9.99
C LEU A 89 24.97 -4.51 11.13
N GLN A 90 24.94 -3.21 10.83
CA GLN A 90 24.71 -2.19 11.86
C GLN A 90 23.36 -2.39 12.56
N THR A 91 22.31 -2.74 11.81
CA THR A 91 20.96 -3.00 12.36
C THR A 91 20.95 -4.22 13.29
N GLN A 92 21.69 -5.29 12.95
CA GLN A 92 21.83 -6.46 13.82
C GLN A 92 22.49 -6.07 15.15
N HIS A 93 23.54 -5.26 15.09
CA HIS A 93 24.25 -4.79 16.28
C HIS A 93 23.39 -3.86 17.17
N GLN A 94 22.70 -2.90 16.57
CA GLN A 94 21.75 -2.03 17.27
C GLN A 94 20.62 -2.83 17.93
N SER A 95 20.16 -3.91 17.29
CA SER A 95 19.13 -4.79 17.85
C SER A 95 19.63 -5.49 19.11
N ALA A 96 20.85 -6.02 19.09
CA ALA A 96 21.50 -6.58 20.26
C ALA A 96 21.63 -5.54 21.41
N ALA A 97 22.06 -4.31 21.09
CA ALA A 97 22.15 -3.23 22.07
C ALA A 97 20.78 -2.93 22.71
N SER A 98 19.73 -2.86 21.89
CA SER A 98 18.37 -2.56 22.36
C SER A 98 17.84 -3.67 23.29
N MET A 99 18.19 -4.93 23.02
CA MET A 99 17.82 -6.06 23.90
C MET A 99 18.53 -6.01 25.25
N LEU A 100 19.80 -5.60 25.27
CA LEU A 100 20.58 -5.41 26.50
C LEU A 100 20.08 -4.22 27.31
N VAL A 101 19.73 -3.10 26.66
CA VAL A 101 19.09 -1.94 27.33
C VAL A 101 17.78 -2.36 28.01
N ALA A 102 16.97 -3.21 27.35
CA ALA A 102 15.71 -3.72 27.90
C ALA A 102 15.88 -4.89 28.89
N SER A 103 17.10 -5.37 29.13
CA SER A 103 17.40 -6.47 30.04
C SER A 103 17.39 -6.01 31.50
N SER A 104 17.13 -6.94 32.42
CA SER A 104 17.36 -6.75 33.86
C SER A 104 18.73 -7.27 34.32
N ASN A 105 19.56 -7.81 33.42
CA ASN A 105 20.87 -8.36 33.73
C ASN A 105 21.92 -7.23 33.71
N SER A 106 22.20 -6.66 34.88
CA SER A 106 23.14 -5.54 35.03
C SER A 106 24.57 -5.91 34.63
N SER A 107 25.00 -7.16 34.88
CA SER A 107 26.34 -7.61 34.50
C SER A 107 26.55 -7.57 32.99
N LEU A 108 25.56 -8.03 32.21
CA LEU A 108 25.61 -7.91 30.75
C LEU A 108 25.51 -6.45 30.30
N GLN A 109 24.68 -5.62 30.94
CA GLN A 109 24.59 -4.19 30.61
C GLN A 109 25.95 -3.49 30.78
N GLU A 110 26.60 -3.66 31.93
CA GLU A 110 27.92 -3.12 32.23
C GLU A 110 29.01 -3.69 31.31
N ARG A 111 28.91 -4.98 30.97
CA ARG A 111 29.85 -5.64 30.06
C ARG A 111 29.75 -5.08 28.64
N TYR A 112 28.55 -4.88 28.10
CA TYR A 112 28.41 -4.57 26.68
C TYR A 112 28.17 -3.09 26.39
N LEU A 113 27.16 -2.48 26.99
CA LEU A 113 26.58 -1.21 26.52
C LEU A 113 27.60 -0.05 26.36
N PRO A 114 28.57 0.15 27.29
CA PRO A 114 29.59 1.20 27.14
C PRO A 114 30.52 1.07 25.93
N ARG A 115 30.57 -0.12 25.32
CA ARG A 115 31.53 -0.48 24.28
C ARG A 115 30.88 -0.75 22.93
N MET A 116 29.56 -0.68 22.84
CA MET A 116 28.82 -0.99 21.61
C MET A 116 28.79 0.20 20.63
N GLY A 117 28.66 1.43 21.13
CA GLY A 117 28.56 2.63 20.29
C GLY A 117 29.75 2.83 19.35
N ASN A 118 30.95 2.57 19.87
CA ASN A 118 32.22 2.78 19.20
C ASN A 118 32.87 1.50 18.63
N ALA A 119 32.09 0.42 18.52
CA ALA A 119 32.54 -0.89 18.02
C ALA A 119 33.69 -1.57 18.81
N GLN A 120 34.00 -1.15 20.04
CA GLN A 120 34.95 -1.89 20.90
C GLN A 120 34.47 -3.30 21.23
N VAL A 121 33.15 -3.50 21.25
CA VAL A 121 32.52 -4.82 21.27
C VAL A 121 31.44 -4.87 20.20
N LEU A 122 31.48 -5.91 19.37
CA LEU A 122 30.46 -6.17 18.37
C LEU A 122 29.69 -7.45 18.70
N LEU A 123 28.38 -7.30 18.85
CA LEU A 123 27.42 -8.34 19.23
C LEU A 123 26.32 -8.44 18.18
N GLY A 124 26.00 -9.65 17.74
CA GLY A 124 24.91 -9.93 16.78
C GLY A 124 23.63 -10.47 17.43
N VAL A 125 22.69 -10.89 16.59
CA VAL A 125 21.45 -11.56 17.02
C VAL A 125 21.11 -12.74 16.10
N GLY A 126 20.48 -13.77 16.67
CA GLY A 126 20.06 -14.99 15.97
C GLY A 126 18.84 -15.64 16.63
N PHE A 127 17.64 -15.16 16.29
CA PHE A 127 16.39 -15.63 16.90
C PHE A 127 15.21 -15.73 15.92
N SER A 128 15.47 -15.68 14.61
CA SER A 128 14.44 -15.74 13.58
C SER A 128 13.64 -17.04 13.59
N GLN A 129 14.24 -18.14 14.05
CA GLN A 129 13.60 -19.44 14.22
C GLN A 129 12.38 -19.42 15.15
N LEU A 130 12.28 -18.46 16.08
CA LEU A 130 11.10 -18.31 16.93
C LEU A 130 9.83 -17.92 16.16
N ARG A 131 9.96 -17.42 14.92
CA ARG A 131 8.81 -17.06 14.07
C ARG A 131 8.17 -18.27 13.38
N ARG A 132 8.82 -19.44 13.40
CA ARG A 132 8.20 -20.67 12.88
C ARG A 132 7.10 -21.13 13.84
N GLU A 133 6.02 -21.61 13.25
CA GLU A 133 4.99 -22.36 13.95
C GLU A 133 5.34 -23.85 13.94
N GLY A 134 4.81 -24.59 14.92
CA GLY A 134 5.08 -26.01 15.12
C GLY A 134 6.25 -26.25 16.08
N ASP A 135 6.92 -27.40 15.92
CA ASP A 135 8.00 -27.81 16.81
C ASP A 135 9.16 -26.80 16.78
N PRO A 136 9.64 -26.34 17.94
CA PRO A 136 10.74 -25.37 17.99
C PRO A 136 12.04 -25.95 17.42
N LEU A 137 12.70 -25.18 16.54
CA LEU A 137 14.02 -25.56 16.01
C LEU A 137 15.14 -25.47 17.05
N THR A 138 14.96 -24.65 18.09
CA THR A 138 15.91 -24.52 19.20
C THR A 138 15.14 -24.54 20.51
N VAL A 139 15.51 -25.47 21.40
CA VAL A 139 14.88 -25.68 22.70
C VAL A 139 15.87 -25.43 23.83
N ALA A 140 15.36 -24.99 24.97
CA ALA A 140 16.11 -24.79 26.20
C ALA A 140 15.51 -25.66 27.31
N THR A 141 16.32 -26.50 27.93
CA THR A 141 15.92 -27.27 29.12
C THR A 141 16.52 -26.63 30.36
N PRO A 142 15.71 -26.25 31.37
CA PRO A 142 16.25 -25.74 32.64
C PRO A 142 17.13 -26.79 33.33
N VAL A 143 18.32 -26.38 33.76
CA VAL A 143 19.28 -27.21 34.50
C VAL A 143 19.89 -26.39 35.65
N PRO A 144 20.55 -27.01 36.65
CA PRO A 144 21.23 -26.24 37.68
C PRO A 144 22.20 -25.22 37.09
N GLY A 145 22.08 -23.96 37.51
CA GLY A 145 22.95 -22.86 37.06
C GLY A 145 22.60 -22.24 35.71
N GLY A 146 21.60 -22.74 34.97
CA GLY A 146 21.25 -22.15 33.66
C GLY A 146 20.31 -23.00 32.81
N TYR A 147 20.62 -23.09 31.52
CA TYR A 147 19.82 -23.80 30.53
C TYR A 147 20.71 -24.64 29.62
N GLN A 148 20.25 -25.84 29.24
CA GLN A 148 20.87 -26.64 28.20
C GLN A 148 20.13 -26.40 26.89
N LEU A 149 20.83 -25.87 25.89
CA LEU A 149 20.28 -25.53 24.58
C LEU A 149 20.58 -26.66 23.58
N ASN A 150 19.56 -27.01 22.80
CA ASN A 150 19.68 -27.96 21.69
C ASN A 150 18.93 -27.45 20.47
N GLY A 151 19.54 -27.59 19.29
CA GLY A 151 18.88 -27.36 18.01
C GLY A 151 19.63 -26.39 17.10
N VAL A 152 18.91 -25.78 16.16
CA VAL A 152 19.48 -25.05 15.02
C VAL A 152 18.95 -23.63 14.93
N VAL A 153 19.86 -22.67 14.74
CA VAL A 153 19.59 -21.27 14.41
C VAL A 153 19.97 -21.04 12.94
N PRO A 154 18.99 -21.01 12.01
CA PRO A 154 19.31 -21.05 10.59
C PRO A 154 20.03 -19.81 10.06
N TRP A 155 19.73 -18.64 10.63
CA TRP A 155 20.17 -17.35 10.11
C TRP A 155 20.92 -16.56 11.19
N VAL A 156 22.24 -16.67 11.20
CA VAL A 156 23.15 -15.88 12.06
C VAL A 156 24.10 -15.08 11.18
N THR A 157 23.81 -13.80 11.02
CA THR A 157 24.60 -12.86 10.21
C THR A 157 25.68 -12.19 11.05
N GLY A 158 26.85 -11.96 10.45
CA GLY A 158 27.97 -11.28 11.09
C GLY A 158 29.05 -12.22 11.62
N TRP A 159 29.12 -13.46 11.13
CA TRP A 159 30.22 -14.36 11.47
C TRP A 159 31.57 -13.77 11.02
N LYS A 160 32.57 -13.82 11.91
CA LYS A 160 33.86 -13.10 11.82
C LYS A 160 33.81 -11.57 11.98
N PHE A 161 32.63 -10.98 12.16
CA PHE A 161 32.47 -9.58 12.55
C PHE A 161 32.14 -9.45 14.04
N PHE A 162 31.20 -10.29 14.49
CA PHE A 162 30.72 -10.31 15.87
C PHE A 162 31.41 -11.45 16.63
N SER A 163 31.87 -11.16 17.85
CA SER A 163 32.49 -12.18 18.71
C SER A 163 31.45 -13.11 19.33
N GLU A 164 30.27 -12.57 19.60
CA GLU A 164 29.16 -13.22 20.29
C GLU A 164 27.84 -12.81 19.60
N PHE A 165 26.76 -13.52 19.89
CA PHE A 165 25.42 -13.13 19.47
C PHE A 165 24.37 -13.50 20.52
N ILE A 166 23.25 -12.77 20.51
CA ILE A 166 22.09 -13.10 21.33
C ILE A 166 21.24 -14.15 20.58
N ILE A 167 21.22 -15.37 21.11
CA ILE A 167 20.37 -16.48 20.66
C ILE A 167 19.05 -16.48 21.42
N ALA A 168 18.03 -17.11 20.85
CA ALA A 168 16.82 -17.49 21.57
C ALA A 168 16.46 -18.97 21.44
N ALA A 169 15.92 -19.54 22.50
CA ALA A 169 15.49 -20.93 22.55
C ALA A 169 14.17 -21.07 23.33
N THR A 170 13.33 -22.02 22.90
CA THR A 170 11.99 -22.23 23.47
C THR A 170 12.06 -23.14 24.69
N LEU A 171 11.44 -22.72 25.80
CA LEU A 171 11.31 -23.47 27.04
C LEU A 171 10.15 -24.48 26.94
N PRO A 172 10.08 -25.52 27.80
CA PRO A 172 9.01 -26.51 27.77
C PRO A 172 7.61 -25.93 27.99
N ASP A 173 7.51 -24.78 28.65
CA ASP A 173 6.27 -24.04 28.88
C ASP A 173 5.92 -23.04 27.77
N GLY A 174 6.67 -23.05 26.66
CA GLY A 174 6.47 -22.18 25.50
C GLY A 174 7.04 -20.77 25.63
N ARG A 175 7.60 -20.38 26.77
CA ARG A 175 8.38 -19.14 26.91
C ARG A 175 9.66 -19.22 26.07
N ALA A 176 10.30 -18.08 25.81
CA ALA A 176 11.58 -18.04 25.11
C ALA A 176 12.66 -17.44 26.01
N VAL A 177 13.76 -18.17 26.23
CA VAL A 177 14.96 -17.64 26.88
C VAL A 177 15.89 -17.05 25.81
N PHE A 178 16.42 -15.86 26.08
CA PHE A 178 17.41 -15.20 25.27
C PHE A 178 18.73 -15.14 26.03
N GLY A 179 19.83 -15.49 25.39
CA GLY A 179 21.15 -15.53 26.03
C GLY A 179 22.27 -15.16 25.08
N VAL A 180 23.40 -14.70 25.63
CA VAL A 180 24.62 -14.43 24.86
C VAL A 180 25.41 -15.72 24.71
N VAL A 181 25.80 -16.06 23.47
CA VAL A 181 26.67 -17.20 23.16
C VAL A 181 27.77 -16.78 22.18
N PRO A 182 28.93 -17.49 22.14
CA PRO A 182 29.99 -17.23 21.18
C PRO A 182 29.51 -17.39 19.73
N LEU A 183 30.01 -16.56 18.82
CA LEU A 183 29.83 -16.74 17.37
C LEU A 183 31.08 -17.40 16.76
N LEU A 184 31.48 -18.54 17.34
CA LEU A 184 32.64 -19.31 16.90
C LEU A 184 32.44 -20.80 17.23
N GLU A 185 33.09 -21.67 16.47
CA GLU A 185 33.01 -23.12 16.71
C GLU A 185 33.79 -23.52 17.96
N ILE A 186 33.10 -24.09 18.95
CA ILE A 186 33.70 -24.39 20.25
C ILE A 186 32.99 -25.53 20.98
N HIS A 187 33.76 -26.27 21.77
CA HIS A 187 33.28 -27.26 22.72
C HIS A 187 33.50 -26.75 24.14
N GLN A 188 32.49 -26.90 24.99
CA GLN A 188 32.58 -26.64 26.42
C GLN A 188 33.14 -27.86 27.14
N GLU A 189 33.81 -27.64 28.27
CA GLU A 189 34.27 -28.72 29.15
C GLU A 189 33.11 -29.59 29.66
N SER A 190 31.89 -29.02 29.72
CA SER A 190 30.65 -29.73 30.04
C SER A 190 30.18 -30.71 28.95
N GLY A 191 30.86 -30.77 27.80
CA GLY A 191 30.49 -31.62 26.66
C GLY A 191 29.51 -30.99 25.67
N GLY A 192 29.10 -29.74 25.89
CA GLY A 192 28.27 -28.98 24.95
C GLY A 192 29.08 -28.48 23.75
N ALA A 193 28.47 -28.38 22.58
CA ALA A 193 29.11 -27.90 21.35
C ALA A 193 28.26 -26.84 20.65
N LEU A 194 28.95 -25.85 20.07
CA LEU A 194 28.38 -24.92 19.10
C LEU A 194 29.20 -25.05 17.81
N THR A 195 28.53 -25.45 16.73
CA THR A 195 29.14 -25.60 15.40
C THR A 195 28.48 -24.64 14.41
N LEU A 196 29.21 -24.26 13.36
CA LEU A 196 28.76 -23.27 12.38
C LEU A 196 28.86 -23.86 10.97
N SER A 197 27.88 -23.57 10.12
CA SER A 197 28.01 -23.88 8.70
C SER A 197 29.07 -23.01 8.04
N THR A 198 29.49 -23.39 6.83
CA THR A 198 30.12 -22.42 5.93
C THR A 198 29.14 -21.27 5.62
N PRO A 199 29.62 -20.06 5.28
CA PRO A 199 28.76 -18.95 4.89
C PRO A 199 27.81 -19.32 3.75
N ALA A 200 26.55 -18.92 3.90
CA ALA A 200 25.51 -19.14 2.91
C ALA A 200 25.84 -18.38 1.60
N GLN A 201 25.58 -19.04 0.46
CA GLN A 201 25.65 -18.40 -0.85
C GLN A 201 24.37 -17.59 -1.09
N LEU A 202 24.38 -16.34 -0.66
CA LEU A 202 23.24 -15.42 -0.78
C LEU A 202 23.22 -14.74 -2.16
N ALA A 203 22.03 -14.33 -2.62
CA ALA A 203 21.89 -13.57 -3.86
C ALA A 203 22.47 -12.13 -3.76
N ALA A 204 22.54 -11.58 -2.55
CA ALA A 204 23.13 -10.28 -2.24
C ALA A 204 23.72 -10.28 -0.83
N MET A 205 24.52 -9.27 -0.51
CA MET A 205 25.12 -9.08 0.81
C MET A 205 25.92 -10.29 1.29
N THR A 206 26.61 -10.97 0.37
CA THR A 206 27.37 -12.18 0.67
C THR A 206 28.52 -11.90 1.66
N SER A 207 29.04 -10.68 1.64
CA SER A 207 30.09 -10.21 2.56
C SER A 207 29.67 -10.22 4.03
N THR A 208 28.37 -10.27 4.34
CA THR A 208 27.84 -10.25 5.72
C THR A 208 28.06 -11.56 6.48
N ASN A 209 28.58 -12.61 5.84
CA ASN A 209 28.91 -13.90 6.44
C ASN A 209 27.75 -14.47 7.28
N THR A 210 26.64 -14.76 6.62
CA THR A 210 25.50 -15.42 7.27
C THR A 210 25.73 -16.93 7.34
N VAL A 211 25.65 -17.50 8.54
CA VAL A 211 25.85 -18.92 8.83
C VAL A 211 24.65 -19.50 9.56
N THR A 212 24.53 -20.83 9.57
CA THR A 212 23.66 -21.57 10.47
C THR A 212 24.46 -22.00 11.69
N ALA A 213 23.94 -21.77 12.89
CA ALA A 213 24.53 -22.25 14.14
C ALA A 213 23.76 -23.47 14.67
N THR A 214 24.48 -24.53 15.03
CA THR A 214 23.92 -25.74 15.65
C THR A 214 24.46 -25.86 17.07
N LEU A 215 23.55 -26.08 18.02
CA LEU A 215 23.86 -26.24 19.43
C LEU A 215 23.51 -27.66 19.84
N GLU A 216 24.48 -28.36 20.41
CA GLU A 216 24.33 -29.70 20.95
C GLU A 216 24.71 -29.68 22.42
N ASN A 217 23.74 -29.90 23.30
CA ASN A 217 23.91 -29.87 24.75
C ASN A 217 24.64 -28.62 25.28
N TRP A 218 24.46 -27.48 24.61
CA TRP A 218 25.16 -26.25 24.96
C TRP A 218 24.65 -25.70 26.28
N PHE A 219 25.52 -25.60 27.28
CA PHE A 219 25.16 -24.98 28.56
C PHE A 219 25.23 -23.46 28.45
N LEU A 220 24.08 -22.81 28.59
CA LEU A 220 23.91 -21.37 28.75
C LEU A 220 23.83 -21.03 30.25
N PRO A 221 24.88 -20.43 30.85
CA PRO A 221 24.87 -20.03 32.24
C PRO A 221 23.84 -18.93 32.52
N ALA A 222 23.29 -18.90 33.73
CA ALA A 222 22.30 -17.91 34.15
C ALA A 222 22.82 -16.47 34.02
N GLU A 223 24.11 -16.23 34.26
CA GLU A 223 24.74 -14.91 34.09
C GLU A 223 24.77 -14.42 32.63
N ASN A 224 24.68 -15.34 31.66
CA ASN A 224 24.63 -15.01 30.23
C ASN A 224 23.20 -14.88 29.69
N VAL A 225 22.17 -15.05 30.55
CA VAL A 225 20.77 -14.86 30.15
C VAL A 225 20.46 -13.37 30.05
N VAL A 226 20.03 -12.95 28.86
CA VAL A 226 19.61 -11.58 28.56
C VAL A 226 18.20 -11.33 29.09
N CYS A 227 17.25 -12.21 28.76
CA CYS A 227 15.88 -12.11 29.27
C CYS A 227 15.09 -13.41 29.01
N ILE A 228 13.92 -13.51 29.62
CA ILE A 228 12.91 -14.53 29.30
C ILE A 228 11.66 -13.78 28.83
N LYS A 229 11.14 -14.16 27.66
CA LYS A 229 9.92 -13.59 27.08
C LYS A 229 8.76 -14.57 27.18
N PRO A 230 7.51 -14.08 27.33
CA PRO A 230 6.34 -14.94 27.39
C PRO A 230 6.10 -15.67 26.05
N ALA A 231 5.33 -16.77 26.10
CA ALA A 231 4.93 -17.50 24.90
C ALA A 231 4.24 -16.57 23.88
N GLY A 232 4.57 -16.76 22.59
CA GLY A 232 4.05 -15.95 21.49
C GLY A 232 4.51 -14.49 21.48
N TRP A 233 5.49 -14.09 22.32
CA TRP A 233 6.00 -12.72 22.37
C TRP A 233 6.48 -12.21 21.00
N ILE A 234 7.21 -13.04 20.24
CA ILE A 234 7.79 -12.61 18.96
C ILE A 234 6.71 -12.19 17.96
N HIS A 235 5.60 -12.94 17.86
CA HIS A 235 4.48 -12.60 16.98
C HIS A 235 3.77 -11.31 17.41
N LYS A 236 3.62 -11.09 18.73
CA LYS A 236 3.08 -9.83 19.26
C LYS A 236 4.01 -8.64 18.99
N ASN A 237 5.31 -8.87 19.13
CA ASN A 237 6.34 -7.86 18.89
C ASN A 237 6.45 -7.49 17.41
N ASP A 238 6.37 -8.48 16.51
CA ASP A 238 6.41 -8.24 15.06
C ASP A 238 5.21 -7.38 14.59
N LYS A 239 4.01 -7.59 15.16
CA LYS A 239 2.84 -6.73 14.89
C LYS A 239 3.04 -5.28 15.34
N LYS A 240 3.88 -5.02 16.34
CA LYS A 240 4.19 -3.65 16.80
C LYS A 240 5.21 -2.97 15.89
N ASN A 241 6.22 -3.73 15.47
CA ASN A 241 7.43 -3.20 14.84
C ASN A 241 7.44 -3.33 13.30
N VAL A 242 6.27 -3.49 12.67
CA VAL A 242 6.12 -3.72 11.22
C VAL A 242 6.93 -2.73 10.36
N LEU A 243 6.95 -1.46 10.75
CA LEU A 243 7.58 -0.38 9.99
C LEU A 243 9.11 -0.28 10.20
N HIS A 244 9.71 -0.97 11.17
CA HIS A 244 11.13 -0.77 11.48
C HIS A 244 12.05 -1.19 10.32
N ALA A 245 11.71 -2.28 9.63
CA ALA A 245 12.50 -2.75 8.49
C ALA A 245 12.28 -1.91 7.21
N THR A 246 11.31 -1.01 7.21
CA THR A 246 10.93 -0.23 6.03
C THR A 246 12.03 0.72 5.57
N PHE A 247 12.80 1.29 6.51
CA PHE A 247 13.86 2.26 6.20
C PHE A 247 15.02 1.64 5.41
N LEU A 248 15.24 0.34 5.55
CA LEU A 248 16.21 -0.38 4.72
C LEU A 248 15.75 -0.42 3.25
N ALA A 249 14.45 -0.67 3.03
CA ALA A 249 13.87 -0.70 1.69
C ALA A 249 13.81 0.69 1.05
N THR A 250 13.38 1.73 1.80
CA THR A 250 13.35 3.09 1.27
C THR A 250 14.76 3.66 1.04
N GLY A 251 15.74 3.27 1.84
CA GLY A 251 17.15 3.59 1.60
C GLY A 251 17.64 2.96 0.29
N CYS A 252 17.36 1.68 0.08
CA CYS A 252 17.66 0.99 -1.18
C CYS A 252 16.96 1.64 -2.39
N ALA A 253 15.71 2.08 -2.23
CA ALA A 253 14.99 2.84 -3.26
C ALA A 253 15.69 4.16 -3.59
N LEU A 254 16.16 4.92 -2.58
CA LEU A 254 16.96 6.13 -2.81
C LEU A 254 18.26 5.83 -3.55
N ALA A 255 18.91 4.69 -3.27
CA ALA A 255 20.11 4.27 -4.00
C ALA A 255 19.83 4.06 -5.49
N GLY A 256 18.66 3.50 -5.83
CA GLY A 256 18.23 3.37 -7.21
C GLY A 256 17.93 4.73 -7.87
N LEU A 257 17.30 5.65 -7.14
CA LEU A 257 17.06 7.02 -7.63
C LEU A 257 18.36 7.79 -7.90
N ASP A 258 19.41 7.61 -7.10
CA ASP A 258 20.72 8.23 -7.34
C ASP A 258 21.29 7.83 -8.71
N ILE A 259 21.09 6.56 -9.09
CA ILE A 259 21.50 6.05 -10.40
C ILE A 259 20.63 6.66 -11.50
N LEU A 260 19.30 6.71 -11.32
CA LEU A 260 18.41 7.37 -12.28
C LEU A 260 18.78 8.83 -12.49
N GLU A 261 19.04 9.60 -11.43
CA GLU A 261 19.42 11.01 -11.48
C GLU A 261 20.74 11.21 -12.22
N SER A 262 21.74 10.39 -11.91
CA SER A 262 23.04 10.41 -12.58
C SER A 262 22.90 10.07 -14.08
N VAL A 263 22.07 9.09 -14.44
CA VAL A 263 21.84 8.73 -15.85
C VAL A 263 20.99 9.78 -16.57
N ALA A 264 20.00 10.38 -15.89
CA ALA A 264 19.18 11.45 -16.46
C ALA A 264 20.03 12.67 -16.82
N SER A 265 20.93 13.09 -15.92
CA SER A 265 21.83 14.21 -16.16
C SER A 265 22.87 13.93 -17.27
N THR A 266 23.38 12.70 -17.36
CA THR A 266 24.39 12.35 -18.38
C THR A 266 23.81 12.05 -19.76
N LYS A 267 22.70 11.32 -19.86
CA LYS A 267 22.06 10.98 -21.15
C LYS A 267 21.13 12.07 -21.67
N SER A 268 20.59 12.93 -20.80
CA SER A 268 19.68 14.01 -21.14
C SER A 268 18.45 13.55 -21.95
N LEU A 269 17.94 12.35 -21.67
CA LEU A 269 16.76 11.79 -22.33
C LEU A 269 15.49 12.11 -21.51
N PRO A 270 14.48 12.81 -22.07
CA PRO A 270 13.32 13.29 -21.30
C PRO A 270 12.53 12.20 -20.56
N PHE A 271 12.42 11.00 -21.14
CA PHE A 271 11.69 9.89 -20.52
C PHE A 271 12.38 9.37 -19.25
N ILE A 272 13.72 9.49 -19.16
CA ILE A 272 14.47 9.11 -17.95
C ILE A 272 14.19 10.12 -16.84
N GLN A 273 14.19 11.41 -17.17
CA GLN A 273 13.85 12.47 -16.22
C GLN A 273 12.41 12.32 -15.71
N LYS A 274 11.44 12.08 -16.61
CA LYS A 274 10.04 11.81 -16.25
C LYS A 274 9.91 10.61 -15.30
N ALA A 275 10.63 9.53 -15.58
CA ALA A 275 10.63 8.35 -14.72
C ALA A 275 11.26 8.64 -13.35
N PHE A 276 12.37 9.38 -13.31
CA PHE A 276 12.99 9.81 -12.06
C PHE A 276 12.04 10.67 -11.22
N ASP A 277 11.44 11.72 -11.81
CA ASP A 277 10.54 12.64 -11.10
C ASP A 277 9.32 11.90 -10.52
N SER A 278 8.71 11.02 -11.32
CA SER A 278 7.56 10.21 -10.91
C SER A 278 7.90 9.25 -9.76
N LEU A 279 8.98 8.48 -9.88
CA LEU A 279 9.41 7.52 -8.85
C LEU A 279 9.89 8.23 -7.58
N GLN A 280 10.55 9.39 -7.71
CA GLN A 280 10.99 10.22 -6.59
C GLN A 280 9.78 10.77 -5.82
N GLN A 281 8.74 11.22 -6.53
CA GLN A 281 7.50 11.69 -5.91
C GLN A 281 6.79 10.56 -5.17
N GLU A 282 6.62 9.40 -5.81
CA GLU A 282 5.97 8.24 -5.18
C GLU A 282 6.74 7.78 -3.93
N LEU A 283 8.07 7.73 -3.99
CA LEU A 283 8.90 7.39 -2.83
C LEU A 283 8.80 8.42 -1.70
N ASN A 284 8.74 9.72 -2.02
CA ASN A 284 8.55 10.76 -1.01
C ASN A 284 7.18 10.63 -0.32
N ASN A 285 6.12 10.32 -1.08
CA ASN A 285 4.79 10.08 -0.52
C ASN A 285 4.80 8.88 0.43
N CYS A 286 5.41 7.77 0.00
CA CYS A 286 5.57 6.57 0.82
C CYS A 286 6.33 6.88 2.13
N ARG A 287 7.49 7.53 2.03
CA ARG A 287 8.31 7.91 3.19
C ARG A 287 7.56 8.82 4.15
N ASN A 288 6.83 9.81 3.64
CA ASN A 288 6.02 10.71 4.47
C ASN A 288 4.91 9.95 5.22
N ALA A 289 4.19 9.06 4.54
CA ALA A 289 3.14 8.25 5.16
C ALA A 289 3.71 7.32 6.25
N ILE A 290 4.85 6.68 6.02
CA ILE A 290 5.55 5.85 7.02
C ILE A 290 5.94 6.69 8.25
N GLN A 291 6.50 7.89 8.05
CA GLN A 291 6.91 8.76 9.15
C GLN A 291 5.71 9.27 9.96
N GLN A 292 4.59 9.58 9.30
CA GLN A 292 3.34 9.94 9.98
C GLN A 292 2.81 8.76 10.79
N ALA A 293 2.82 7.56 10.21
CA ALA A 293 2.37 6.35 10.88
C ALA A 293 3.23 5.97 12.10
N GLN A 294 4.54 6.24 12.08
CA GLN A 294 5.41 6.05 13.25
C GLN A 294 5.09 7.01 14.40
N LYS A 295 4.63 8.23 14.11
CA LYS A 295 4.31 9.23 15.14
C LYS A 295 2.94 9.00 15.76
N ASN A 296 2.03 8.32 15.07
CA ASN A 296 0.68 8.07 15.51
C ASN A 296 0.51 6.65 16.07
N SER A 297 0.33 6.54 17.38
CA SER A 297 0.14 5.25 18.06
C SER A 297 -1.21 4.57 17.76
N GLY A 298 -2.16 5.30 17.16
CA GLY A 298 -3.49 4.79 16.79
C GLY A 298 -3.57 4.15 15.41
N VAL A 299 -2.45 4.02 14.69
CA VAL A 299 -2.45 3.46 13.33
C VAL A 299 -2.70 1.96 13.37
N GLU A 300 -3.72 1.54 12.64
CA GLU A 300 -4.15 0.15 12.56
C GLU A 300 -3.04 -0.75 11.99
N LEU A 301 -3.08 -2.03 12.35
CA LEU A 301 -2.09 -3.00 11.87
C LEU A 301 -2.14 -3.14 10.34
N ALA A 302 -3.34 -3.15 9.76
CA ALA A 302 -3.54 -3.28 8.33
C ALA A 302 -2.85 -2.15 7.54
N GLU A 303 -2.96 -0.91 8.01
CA GLU A 303 -2.31 0.24 7.38
C GLU A 303 -0.78 0.12 7.44
N ARG A 304 -0.22 -0.25 8.60
CA ARG A 304 1.23 -0.48 8.73
C ARG A 304 1.73 -1.58 7.79
N LEU A 305 0.95 -2.64 7.60
CA LEU A 305 1.26 -3.71 6.66
C LEU A 305 1.29 -3.19 5.21
N GLN A 306 0.31 -2.38 4.81
CA GLN A 306 0.27 -1.78 3.47
C GLN A 306 1.44 -0.81 3.23
N LEU A 307 1.79 0.02 4.21
CA LEU A 307 2.95 0.90 4.13
C LEU A 307 4.27 0.12 4.00
N ARG A 308 4.42 -0.98 4.75
CA ARG A 308 5.58 -1.87 4.60
C ARG A 308 5.62 -2.50 3.20
N ALA A 309 4.48 -2.94 2.67
CA ALA A 309 4.35 -3.49 1.33
C ALA A 309 4.72 -2.46 0.25
N TRP A 310 4.26 -1.22 0.39
CA TRP A 310 4.54 -0.13 -0.54
C TRP A 310 6.04 0.16 -0.66
N ALA A 311 6.74 0.25 0.48
CA ALA A 311 8.18 0.46 0.45
C ALA A 311 8.96 -0.71 -0.17
N ILE A 312 8.52 -1.96 0.03
CA ILE A 312 9.12 -3.14 -0.60
C ILE A 312 8.95 -3.07 -2.12
N ASP A 313 7.73 -2.81 -2.59
CA ASP A 313 7.41 -2.66 -4.01
C ASP A 313 8.23 -1.54 -4.65
N LEU A 314 8.28 -0.36 -4.04
CA LEU A 314 9.07 0.77 -4.53
C LEU A 314 10.57 0.47 -4.59
N ALA A 315 11.14 -0.21 -3.59
CA ALA A 315 12.53 -0.63 -3.63
C ALA A 315 12.81 -1.52 -4.85
N GLY A 316 11.93 -2.49 -5.14
CA GLY A 316 12.02 -3.35 -6.31
C GLY A 316 11.86 -2.59 -7.63
N ARG A 317 10.81 -1.79 -7.77
CA ARG A 317 10.50 -1.02 -8.99
C ARG A 317 11.58 0.00 -9.32
N ILE A 318 12.05 0.75 -8.33
CA ILE A 318 13.08 1.76 -8.54
C ILE A 318 14.43 1.11 -8.83
N ALA A 319 14.78 0.02 -8.15
CA ALA A 319 16.00 -0.71 -8.46
C ALA A 319 15.94 -1.33 -9.88
N HIS A 320 14.77 -1.81 -10.31
CA HIS A 320 14.58 -2.29 -11.67
C HIS A 320 14.71 -1.14 -12.69
N ALA A 321 14.14 0.03 -12.41
CA ALA A 321 14.31 1.21 -13.24
C ALA A 321 15.79 1.62 -13.34
N ALA A 322 16.57 1.50 -12.26
CA ALA A 322 18.00 1.75 -12.26
C ALA A 322 18.74 0.79 -13.22
N VAL A 323 18.37 -0.48 -13.22
CA VAL A 323 18.88 -1.47 -14.20
C VAL A 323 18.49 -1.06 -15.63
N THR A 324 17.23 -0.68 -15.86
CA THR A 324 16.73 -0.28 -17.18
C THR A 324 17.53 0.91 -17.76
N VAL A 325 17.71 1.98 -16.99
CA VAL A 325 18.41 3.19 -17.47
C VAL A 325 19.90 2.96 -17.66
N SER A 326 20.51 2.03 -16.93
CA SER A 326 21.90 1.59 -17.09
C SER A 326 22.12 0.62 -18.25
N SER A 327 21.04 0.10 -18.85
CA SER A 327 21.09 -0.75 -20.06
C SER A 327 22.00 -1.99 -19.87
N GLY A 328 22.67 -2.47 -20.92
CA GLY A 328 23.49 -3.70 -20.83
C GLY A 328 24.62 -3.67 -19.79
N ALA A 329 25.10 -2.49 -19.39
CA ALA A 329 26.13 -2.36 -18.35
C ALA A 329 25.63 -2.85 -16.97
N ALA A 330 24.32 -2.80 -16.72
CA ALA A 330 23.73 -3.30 -15.49
C ALA A 330 23.87 -4.83 -15.32
N ILE A 331 24.22 -5.59 -16.35
CA ILE A 331 24.43 -7.04 -16.23
C ILE A 331 25.77 -7.36 -15.54
N TYR A 332 26.72 -6.43 -15.55
CA TYR A 332 27.98 -6.64 -14.83
C TYR A 332 27.74 -6.70 -13.32
N SER A 333 28.24 -7.76 -12.69
CA SER A 333 28.11 -7.98 -11.24
C SER A 333 28.74 -6.89 -10.37
N HIS A 334 29.54 -5.99 -10.95
CA HIS A 334 30.17 -4.85 -10.28
C HIS A 334 29.47 -3.51 -10.57
N HIS A 335 28.38 -3.51 -11.34
CA HIS A 335 27.62 -2.30 -11.63
C HIS A 335 26.68 -1.94 -10.47
N ASP A 336 26.58 -0.66 -10.12
CA ASP A 336 25.78 -0.19 -8.98
C ASP A 336 24.31 -0.62 -9.06
N ALA A 337 23.68 -0.44 -10.23
CA ALA A 337 22.30 -0.87 -10.46
C ALA A 337 22.08 -2.36 -10.15
N GLN A 338 23.06 -3.21 -10.45
CA GLN A 338 22.99 -4.64 -10.17
C GLN A 338 23.13 -4.96 -8.68
N ARG A 339 23.94 -4.19 -7.96
CA ARG A 339 23.99 -4.28 -6.48
C ARG A 339 22.64 -3.89 -5.90
N VAL A 340 22.14 -2.70 -6.22
CA VAL A 340 20.89 -2.16 -5.65
C VAL A 340 19.71 -3.11 -5.92
N TYR A 341 19.61 -3.66 -7.14
CA TYR A 341 18.56 -4.63 -7.47
C TYR A 341 18.64 -5.92 -6.63
N ARG A 342 19.84 -6.46 -6.41
CA ARG A 342 20.04 -7.64 -5.54
C ARG A 342 19.76 -7.31 -4.07
N GLU A 343 20.16 -6.14 -3.59
CA GLU A 343 19.87 -5.69 -2.22
C GLU A 343 18.36 -5.54 -1.96
N ALA A 344 17.59 -5.06 -2.96
CA ALA A 344 16.13 -4.98 -2.87
C ALA A 344 15.47 -6.36 -2.62
N LEU A 345 16.05 -7.44 -3.15
CA LEU A 345 15.60 -8.82 -2.87
C LEU A 345 15.77 -9.18 -1.39
N VAL A 346 16.90 -8.80 -0.78
CA VAL A 346 17.16 -9.03 0.65
C VAL A 346 16.18 -8.21 1.49
N PHE A 347 15.96 -6.95 1.17
CA PHE A 347 15.06 -6.08 1.94
C PHE A 347 13.58 -6.41 1.79
N THR A 348 13.21 -7.17 0.75
CA THR A 348 11.89 -7.82 0.67
C THR A 348 11.70 -8.79 1.82
N VAL A 349 12.68 -9.66 2.09
CA VAL A 349 12.55 -10.73 3.08
C VAL A 349 13.00 -10.35 4.51
N THR A 350 13.61 -9.19 4.69
CA THR A 350 14.01 -8.69 6.01
C THR A 350 12.80 -8.37 6.88
N GLY A 351 12.71 -9.02 8.05
CA GLY A 351 11.57 -8.88 8.97
C GLY A 351 10.26 -9.45 8.42
N GLN A 352 10.34 -10.34 7.42
CA GLN A 352 9.17 -10.90 6.75
C GLN A 352 8.34 -11.76 7.70
N THR A 353 7.09 -11.37 7.90
CA THR A 353 6.05 -12.20 8.54
C THR A 353 5.04 -12.66 7.49
N ARG A 354 4.18 -13.62 7.83
CA ARG A 354 3.07 -14.03 6.95
C ARG A 354 2.15 -12.86 6.59
N ALA A 355 1.84 -11.99 7.54
CA ALA A 355 0.99 -10.82 7.30
C ALA A 355 1.66 -9.79 6.37
N VAL A 356 2.97 -9.55 6.53
CA VAL A 356 3.72 -8.70 5.58
C VAL A 356 3.79 -9.39 4.21
N MET A 357 3.87 -10.73 4.17
CA MET A 357 4.01 -11.48 2.92
C MET A 357 2.73 -11.38 2.11
N GLU A 358 1.59 -11.57 2.77
CA GLU A 358 0.27 -11.39 2.20
C GLU A 358 0.08 -9.97 1.66
N ALA A 359 0.40 -8.94 2.45
CA ALA A 359 0.31 -7.55 1.99
C ALA A 359 1.21 -7.26 0.78
N THR A 360 2.46 -7.75 0.79
CA THR A 360 3.41 -7.60 -0.33
C THR A 360 2.90 -8.32 -1.57
N LEU A 361 2.43 -9.56 -1.47
CA LEU A 361 1.88 -10.30 -2.60
C LEU A 361 0.62 -9.65 -3.16
N GLY A 362 -0.27 -9.15 -2.29
CA GLY A 362 -1.44 -8.37 -2.70
C GLY A 362 -1.03 -7.17 -3.54
N ARG A 363 -0.05 -6.39 -3.07
CA ARG A 363 0.44 -5.23 -3.83
C ARG A 363 1.08 -5.61 -5.17
N LEU A 364 1.92 -6.65 -5.21
CA LEU A 364 2.60 -7.09 -6.44
C LEU A 364 1.67 -7.70 -7.49
N THR A 365 0.47 -8.15 -7.09
CA THR A 365 -0.51 -8.78 -8.00
C THR A 365 -1.58 -7.81 -8.51
N HIS A 366 -1.68 -6.61 -7.96
CA HIS A 366 -2.45 -5.53 -8.56
C HIS A 366 -1.75 -5.08 -9.86
N ARG A 367 -2.40 -5.33 -11.01
CA ARG A 367 -1.83 -5.09 -12.33
C ARG A 367 -1.65 -3.59 -12.63
N TRP A 368 -0.50 -3.28 -13.23
CA TRP A 368 -0.24 -2.08 -14.03
C TRP A 368 -1.19 -2.08 -15.23
N GLU A 369 -2.17 -1.18 -15.29
CA GLU A 369 -2.91 -0.93 -16.53
C GLU A 369 -1.95 -0.27 -17.53
N VAL A 370 -1.68 -0.98 -18.63
CA VAL A 370 -0.74 -0.56 -19.68
C VAL A 370 -1.48 0.38 -20.63
N GLY A 371 -1.27 1.70 -20.47
CA GLY A 371 -1.58 2.69 -21.50
C GLY A 371 -0.44 2.70 -22.53
N GLY A 372 -0.75 2.31 -23.76
CA GLY A 372 0.15 2.42 -24.91
C GLY A 372 0.13 3.82 -25.48
N ASP A 373 1.31 4.34 -25.80
CA ASP A 373 1.51 5.56 -26.59
C ASP A 373 1.10 5.29 -28.05
N GLU A 374 0.20 6.11 -28.60
CA GLU A 374 0.17 6.43 -30.03
C GLU A 374 0.52 7.91 -30.22
N GLU A 375 1.35 8.14 -31.23
CA GLU A 375 1.94 9.39 -31.66
C GLU A 375 0.88 10.43 -32.06
N ASP A 376 1.01 11.68 -31.61
CA ASP A 376 0.62 12.79 -32.48
C ASP A 376 1.42 14.08 -32.24
N GLU A 377 1.77 14.71 -33.33
CA GLU A 377 2.56 15.93 -33.43
C GLU A 377 1.71 17.18 -33.12
N GLY A 378 2.28 18.09 -32.34
CA GLY A 378 1.99 19.52 -32.51
C GLY A 378 0.91 20.15 -31.61
N ALA A 379 1.37 21.05 -30.74
CA ALA A 379 0.79 22.36 -30.39
C ALA A 379 0.57 22.63 -28.88
N LYS A 380 1.48 23.46 -28.37
CA LYS A 380 1.30 24.52 -27.36
C LYS A 380 0.80 24.14 -25.97
N SER A 381 1.79 24.16 -25.07
CA SER A 381 1.74 24.50 -23.65
C SER A 381 0.43 25.11 -23.12
N SER A 382 -0.23 24.39 -22.24
CA SER A 382 -0.79 24.97 -21.02
C SER A 382 -0.51 24.02 -19.85
N SER A 383 0.19 24.54 -18.85
CA SER A 383 0.53 23.86 -17.62
C SER A 383 -0.74 23.59 -16.81
N SER A 384 -1.00 22.35 -16.44
CA SER A 384 -1.90 22.03 -15.33
C SER A 384 -1.22 21.05 -14.37
N ASP A 385 -1.21 21.45 -13.10
CA ASP A 385 -0.76 20.71 -11.93
C ASP A 385 -1.44 19.33 -11.84
N HIS A 386 -0.67 18.26 -11.73
CA HIS A 386 -1.18 16.99 -11.23
C HIS A 386 -0.81 16.83 -9.75
N SER A 387 -1.63 17.44 -8.89
CA SER A 387 -1.69 17.10 -7.47
C SER A 387 -2.18 15.65 -7.34
N ILE A 388 -1.36 14.75 -6.81
CA ILE A 388 -1.80 13.38 -6.45
C ILE A 388 -2.71 13.52 -5.23
N SER A 389 -4.01 13.35 -5.44
CA SER A 389 -5.02 13.29 -4.38
C SER A 389 -4.73 12.13 -3.42
N PRO A 390 -4.90 12.30 -2.10
CA PRO A 390 -4.74 11.21 -1.14
C PRO A 390 -5.70 10.05 -1.45
N PRO A 391 -5.41 8.80 -0.99
CA PRO A 391 -6.31 7.67 -1.19
C PRO A 391 -7.68 7.97 -0.57
N ILE A 392 -8.74 7.78 -1.37
CA ILE A 392 -10.12 7.91 -0.91
C ILE A 392 -10.48 6.61 -0.16
N ASN A 393 -10.45 6.65 1.16
CA ASN A 393 -10.97 5.56 2.00
C ASN A 393 -12.48 5.71 2.14
N ILE A 394 -13.25 4.72 1.67
CA ILE A 394 -14.71 4.70 1.83
C ILE A 394 -15.06 3.89 3.07
N THR A 395 -15.61 4.55 4.08
CA THR A 395 -16.18 3.90 5.28
C THR A 395 -17.69 3.93 5.16
N TYR A 396 -18.36 2.81 5.42
CA TYR A 396 -19.81 2.70 5.32
C TYR A 396 -20.38 1.81 6.43
N SER A 397 -21.60 2.10 6.87
CA SER A 397 -22.37 1.30 7.82
C SER A 397 -23.30 0.32 7.13
N ARG A 398 -23.76 0.64 5.90
CA ARG A 398 -24.67 -0.18 5.12
C ARG A 398 -24.38 -0.06 3.62
N ALA A 399 -24.60 -1.14 2.89
CA ALA A 399 -24.59 -1.17 1.43
C ALA A 399 -26.02 -1.42 0.92
N ILE A 400 -26.45 -0.66 -0.08
CA ILE A 400 -27.81 -0.69 -0.64
C ILE A 400 -27.70 -0.92 -2.14
N HIS A 401 -28.44 -1.88 -2.68
CA HIS A 401 -28.59 -2.03 -4.13
C HIS A 401 -29.50 -0.93 -4.67
N LEU A 402 -28.99 -0.15 -5.63
CA LEU A 402 -29.78 0.84 -6.37
C LEU A 402 -30.19 0.36 -7.76
N SER A 403 -29.97 -0.92 -8.08
CA SER A 403 -30.41 -1.53 -9.33
C SER A 403 -31.61 -2.44 -9.14
N HIS A 404 -32.54 -2.40 -10.10
CA HIS A 404 -33.63 -3.36 -10.19
C HIS A 404 -33.11 -4.78 -10.52
N ILE A 405 -33.83 -5.79 -10.04
CA ILE A 405 -33.61 -7.18 -10.45
C ILE A 405 -34.00 -7.29 -11.93
N ILE A 406 -33.12 -7.92 -12.73
CA ILE A 406 -33.36 -8.13 -14.15
C ILE A 406 -34.12 -9.45 -14.33
N ASP A 407 -35.31 -9.35 -14.92
CA ASP A 407 -36.10 -10.47 -15.42
C ASP A 407 -36.72 -10.13 -16.79
N SER A 408 -37.50 -11.04 -17.36
CA SER A 408 -38.11 -10.90 -18.69
C SER A 408 -39.30 -9.94 -18.77
N TYR A 409 -39.71 -9.36 -17.64
CA TYR A 409 -40.89 -8.50 -17.50
C TYR A 409 -40.53 -7.10 -16.99
N ILE A 410 -39.26 -6.72 -17.06
CA ILE A 410 -38.86 -5.34 -16.76
C ILE A 410 -39.50 -4.36 -17.76
N PRO A 411 -39.81 -3.12 -17.36
CA PRO A 411 -40.16 -2.06 -18.30
C PRO A 411 -39.07 -1.89 -19.37
N GLN A 412 -39.48 -1.84 -20.63
CA GLN A 412 -38.57 -1.78 -21.77
C GLN A 412 -39.03 -0.77 -22.82
N TRP A 413 -38.09 0.03 -23.33
CA TRP A 413 -38.36 1.00 -24.38
C TRP A 413 -38.88 0.31 -25.65
N GLN A 414 -39.83 0.95 -26.33
CA GLN A 414 -40.41 0.39 -27.53
C GLN A 414 -39.36 0.28 -28.64
N GLY A 415 -39.07 -0.97 -29.04
CA GLY A 415 -38.11 -1.28 -30.12
C GLY A 415 -36.76 -1.79 -29.62
N ASP A 416 -36.51 -1.75 -28.32
CA ASP A 416 -35.27 -2.28 -27.74
C ASP A 416 -35.24 -3.82 -27.71
N PRO A 417 -34.05 -4.44 -27.74
CA PRO A 417 -33.91 -5.90 -27.69
C PRO A 417 -34.42 -6.48 -26.35
N PRO A 418 -35.33 -7.47 -26.35
CA PRO A 418 -35.92 -8.02 -25.12
C PRO A 418 -34.91 -8.73 -24.23
N VAL A 419 -35.25 -8.80 -22.93
CA VAL A 419 -34.52 -9.65 -21.98
C VAL A 419 -34.98 -11.09 -22.12
N GLU A 420 -34.10 -11.96 -22.61
CA GLU A 420 -34.38 -13.37 -22.82
C GLU A 420 -33.47 -14.24 -21.94
N PHE A 421 -34.03 -15.32 -21.40
CA PHE A 421 -33.30 -16.34 -20.65
C PHE A 421 -33.54 -17.71 -21.26
N GLU A 422 -32.47 -18.47 -21.44
CA GLU A 422 -32.51 -19.85 -21.92
C GLU A 422 -31.77 -20.75 -20.93
N ILE A 423 -32.42 -21.83 -20.51
CA ILE A 423 -31.79 -22.83 -19.66
C ILE A 423 -30.87 -23.69 -20.53
N VAL A 424 -29.57 -23.66 -20.22
CA VAL A 424 -28.53 -24.41 -20.94
C VAL A 424 -28.16 -25.70 -20.22
N ALA A 425 -28.24 -25.70 -18.88
CA ALA A 425 -28.00 -26.86 -18.04
C ALA A 425 -28.92 -26.82 -16.82
N GLU A 426 -29.41 -27.98 -16.40
CA GLU A 426 -30.23 -28.14 -15.22
C GLU A 426 -29.53 -28.97 -14.15
N LEU A 427 -29.63 -28.54 -12.89
CA LEU A 427 -28.94 -29.18 -11.76
C LEU A 427 -29.20 -30.69 -11.68
N HIS A 428 -30.42 -31.12 -12.01
CA HIS A 428 -30.83 -32.51 -11.93
C HIS A 428 -30.26 -33.41 -13.03
N ASN A 429 -29.96 -32.86 -14.21
CA ASN A 429 -29.43 -33.59 -15.36
C ASN A 429 -27.91 -33.47 -15.48
N ASP A 430 -27.41 -32.26 -15.25
CA ASP A 430 -26.04 -31.86 -15.60
C ASP A 430 -25.14 -31.67 -14.36
N GLY A 431 -25.73 -31.68 -13.15
CA GLY A 431 -25.02 -31.44 -11.89
C GLY A 431 -24.75 -29.97 -11.58
N TYR A 432 -25.21 -29.04 -12.42
CA TYR A 432 -25.17 -27.59 -12.19
C TYR A 432 -26.31 -26.89 -12.96
N TYR A 433 -26.69 -25.69 -12.52
CA TYR A 433 -27.69 -24.86 -13.19
C TYR A 433 -27.01 -23.71 -13.93
N LEU A 434 -27.29 -23.59 -15.23
CA LEU A 434 -26.73 -22.55 -16.08
C LEU A 434 -27.81 -22.01 -17.03
N ARG A 435 -27.89 -20.68 -17.14
CA ARG A 435 -28.69 -20.01 -18.16
C ARG A 435 -27.80 -19.20 -19.08
N ARG A 436 -28.14 -19.17 -20.36
CA ARG A 436 -27.76 -18.11 -21.30
C ARG A 436 -28.78 -16.98 -21.17
N PHE A 437 -28.33 -15.74 -21.32
CA PHE A 437 -29.23 -14.60 -21.39
C PHE A 437 -28.79 -13.61 -22.46
N SER A 438 -29.73 -12.82 -22.97
CA SER A 438 -29.49 -11.68 -23.87
C SER A 438 -30.40 -10.52 -23.47
N MET A 439 -29.91 -9.29 -23.64
CA MET A 439 -30.65 -8.06 -23.35
C MET A 439 -30.01 -6.87 -24.10
N GLY A 440 -30.75 -5.77 -24.25
CA GLY A 440 -30.20 -4.51 -24.74
C GLY A 440 -29.21 -3.88 -23.76
N GLU A 441 -28.33 -3.00 -24.27
CA GLU A 441 -27.34 -2.28 -23.45
C GLU A 441 -28.00 -1.29 -22.46
N HIS A 442 -29.17 -0.76 -22.83
CA HIS A 442 -29.94 0.26 -22.11
C HIS A 442 -31.17 -0.34 -21.42
N SER A 443 -31.01 -1.53 -20.83
CA SER A 443 -32.10 -2.29 -20.21
C SER A 443 -31.94 -2.35 -18.68
N ALA A 444 -33.06 -2.29 -17.97
CA ALA A 444 -33.12 -2.16 -16.52
C ALA A 444 -32.35 -0.94 -16.00
N THR A 445 -31.81 -1.01 -14.79
CA THR A 445 -30.84 -0.03 -14.31
C THR A 445 -29.58 -0.10 -15.15
N HIS A 446 -29.21 1.00 -15.79
CA HIS A 446 -28.11 1.03 -16.74
C HIS A 446 -27.36 2.36 -16.69
N ILE A 447 -26.21 2.39 -17.37
CA ILE A 447 -25.38 3.57 -17.59
C ILE A 447 -25.26 3.86 -19.09
N ASN A 448 -25.40 5.13 -19.47
CA ASN A 448 -25.17 5.59 -20.84
C ASN A 448 -23.71 6.02 -21.04
N ALA A 449 -23.14 5.73 -22.21
CA ALA A 449 -21.80 6.15 -22.60
C ALA A 449 -21.83 7.23 -23.69
N PRO A 450 -20.79 8.07 -23.87
CA PRO A 450 -20.79 9.18 -24.82
C PRO A 450 -21.13 8.84 -26.26
N ASN A 451 -20.68 7.67 -26.74
CA ASN A 451 -20.99 7.18 -28.10
C ASN A 451 -22.48 6.92 -28.37
N SER A 452 -23.35 6.91 -27.35
CA SER A 452 -24.81 6.87 -27.54
C SER A 452 -25.39 8.16 -28.13
N PHE A 453 -24.76 9.31 -27.88
CA PHE A 453 -25.26 10.63 -28.33
C PHE A 453 -24.26 11.45 -29.15
N HIS A 454 -22.97 11.09 -29.13
CA HIS A 454 -21.87 11.80 -29.79
C HIS A 454 -21.07 10.85 -30.67
N LEU A 455 -20.85 11.20 -31.95
CA LEU A 455 -20.18 10.32 -32.93
C LEU A 455 -18.74 9.95 -32.52
N ASP A 456 -18.01 10.89 -31.95
CA ASP A 456 -16.64 10.71 -31.47
C ASP A 456 -16.60 10.40 -29.95
N GLY A 457 -17.74 10.02 -29.38
CA GLY A 457 -17.86 9.65 -27.97
C GLY A 457 -17.14 8.33 -27.69
N VAL A 458 -16.59 8.20 -26.49
CA VAL A 458 -15.99 6.94 -26.01
C VAL A 458 -17.07 5.91 -25.68
N GLY A 459 -16.74 4.63 -25.81
CA GLY A 459 -17.64 3.54 -25.45
C GLY A 459 -17.56 3.16 -23.96
N ILE A 460 -18.53 2.40 -23.46
CA ILE A 460 -18.62 2.09 -22.02
C ILE A 460 -17.37 1.36 -21.47
N HIS A 461 -16.68 0.57 -22.30
CA HIS A 461 -15.45 -0.12 -21.92
C HIS A 461 -14.26 0.77 -21.55
N GLU A 462 -14.31 2.06 -21.95
CA GLU A 462 -13.27 3.06 -21.72
C GLU A 462 -13.44 3.82 -20.40
N TYR A 463 -14.56 3.63 -19.69
CA TYR A 463 -14.71 4.15 -18.34
C TYR A 463 -13.69 3.48 -17.40
N SER A 464 -12.88 4.28 -16.70
CA SER A 464 -11.92 3.75 -15.73
C SER A 464 -12.63 3.20 -14.49
N ALA A 465 -12.01 2.26 -13.80
CA ALA A 465 -12.60 1.69 -12.58
C ALA A 465 -12.80 2.76 -11.49
N GLU A 466 -11.90 3.74 -11.42
CA GLU A 466 -11.94 4.83 -10.45
C GLU A 466 -13.12 5.78 -10.71
N SER A 467 -13.51 6.03 -11.96
CA SER A 467 -14.64 6.93 -12.26
C SER A 467 -16.00 6.32 -11.91
N LEU A 468 -16.04 5.00 -11.73
CA LEU A 468 -17.23 4.23 -11.34
C LEU A 468 -17.40 4.11 -9.81
N VAL A 469 -16.48 4.68 -9.03
CA VAL A 469 -16.61 4.80 -7.57
C VAL A 469 -16.67 6.28 -7.19
N VAL A 470 -17.87 6.81 -6.98
CA VAL A 470 -18.12 8.25 -7.01
C VAL A 470 -19.04 8.70 -5.86
N PRO A 471 -18.72 9.79 -5.13
CA PRO A 471 -19.62 10.31 -4.10
C PRO A 471 -20.92 10.83 -4.73
N ALA A 472 -22.02 10.78 -3.99
CA ALA A 472 -23.33 11.21 -4.46
C ALA A 472 -24.12 12.00 -3.42
N VAL A 473 -24.99 12.86 -3.92
CA VAL A 473 -26.03 13.56 -3.17
C VAL A 473 -27.41 13.17 -3.71
N VAL A 474 -28.43 13.24 -2.86
CA VAL A 474 -29.81 12.92 -3.23
C VAL A 474 -30.69 14.15 -3.08
N ILE A 475 -31.33 14.55 -4.17
CA ILE A 475 -32.35 15.60 -4.20
C ILE A 475 -33.70 14.92 -4.34
N ASP A 476 -34.56 15.07 -3.33
CA ASP A 476 -35.92 14.51 -3.30
C ASP A 476 -36.91 15.56 -3.82
N ILE A 477 -37.62 15.22 -4.89
CA ILE A 477 -38.68 16.05 -5.50
C ILE A 477 -40.04 15.35 -5.55
N ARG A 478 -40.24 14.30 -4.75
CA ARG A 478 -41.47 13.50 -4.78
C ARG A 478 -42.74 14.31 -4.58
N GLU A 479 -42.71 15.32 -3.72
CA GLU A 479 -43.89 16.14 -3.46
C GLU A 479 -44.33 16.90 -4.71
N GLN A 480 -43.37 17.36 -5.51
CA GLN A 480 -43.60 18.06 -6.76
C GLN A 480 -44.09 17.10 -7.85
N THR A 481 -43.49 15.91 -7.96
CA THR A 481 -43.83 14.92 -9.00
C THR A 481 -45.19 14.25 -8.75
N LEU A 482 -45.60 14.13 -7.48
CA LEU A 482 -46.96 13.70 -7.12
C LEU A 482 -48.04 14.66 -7.62
N VAL A 483 -47.73 15.95 -7.71
CA VAL A 483 -48.66 16.98 -8.20
C VAL A 483 -48.58 17.10 -9.72
N ASN A 484 -47.37 17.05 -10.28
CA ASN A 484 -47.12 17.15 -11.71
C ASN A 484 -46.18 16.03 -12.18
N PRO A 485 -46.66 15.01 -12.91
CA PRO A 485 -45.81 13.94 -13.41
C PRO A 485 -44.76 14.42 -14.43
N ASP A 486 -44.92 15.62 -15.00
CA ASP A 486 -43.96 16.24 -15.93
C ASP A 486 -43.03 17.24 -15.23
N TYR A 487 -42.94 17.22 -13.90
CA TYR A 487 -42.07 18.13 -13.16
C TYR A 487 -40.60 17.89 -13.52
N VAL A 488 -39.86 18.97 -13.76
CA VAL A 488 -38.42 18.92 -13.99
C VAL A 488 -37.69 19.61 -12.85
N LEU A 489 -36.53 19.08 -12.46
CA LEU A 489 -35.69 19.72 -11.45
C LEU A 489 -35.27 21.12 -11.94
N TYR A 490 -35.56 22.15 -11.15
CA TYR A 490 -35.14 23.53 -11.41
C TYR A 490 -33.92 23.92 -10.56
N VAL A 491 -33.25 25.00 -10.97
CA VAL A 491 -32.13 25.59 -10.19
C VAL A 491 -32.59 26.00 -8.78
N ASP A 492 -33.81 26.52 -8.63
CA ASP A 492 -34.35 26.92 -7.33
C ASP A 492 -34.53 25.74 -6.36
N ASP A 493 -34.83 24.54 -6.86
CA ASP A 493 -34.88 23.32 -6.04
C ASP A 493 -33.49 22.96 -5.51
N ILE A 494 -32.46 23.08 -6.35
CA ILE A 494 -31.06 22.86 -5.94
C ILE A 494 -30.67 23.88 -4.87
N LEU A 495 -30.95 25.17 -5.10
CA LEU A 495 -30.61 26.22 -4.13
C LEU A 495 -31.32 25.99 -2.78
N THR A 496 -32.60 25.61 -2.81
CA THR A 496 -33.37 25.27 -1.60
C THR A 496 -32.79 24.04 -0.89
N TRP A 497 -32.37 23.03 -1.64
CA TRP A 497 -31.71 21.85 -1.08
C TRP A 497 -30.36 22.22 -0.45
N GLU A 498 -29.56 23.07 -1.11
CA GLU A 498 -28.26 23.53 -0.64
C GLU A 498 -28.34 24.41 0.62
N GLU A 499 -29.43 25.16 0.80
CA GLU A 499 -29.70 25.88 2.05
C GLU A 499 -29.80 24.92 3.26
N ARG A 500 -30.28 23.70 3.04
CA ARG A 500 -30.47 22.70 4.09
C ARG A 500 -29.26 21.79 4.30
N TYR A 501 -28.61 21.37 3.22
CA TYR A 501 -27.58 20.32 3.26
C TYR A 501 -26.18 20.79 2.87
N GLY A 502 -26.04 22.06 2.49
CA GLY A 502 -24.81 22.65 2.01
C GLY A 502 -24.66 22.55 0.49
N LYS A 503 -23.70 23.32 -0.06
CA LYS A 503 -23.43 23.35 -1.50
C LYS A 503 -23.04 21.95 -2.01
N ILE A 504 -23.56 21.54 -3.16
CA ILE A 504 -23.19 20.28 -3.83
C ILE A 504 -21.69 20.31 -4.12
N PRO A 505 -20.89 19.37 -3.58
CA PRO A 505 -19.45 19.37 -3.82
C PRO A 505 -19.11 18.95 -5.25
N ALA A 506 -18.03 19.50 -5.80
CA ALA A 506 -17.53 19.13 -7.12
C ALA A 506 -17.22 17.62 -7.20
N GLY A 507 -17.42 17.03 -8.37
CA GLY A 507 -17.18 15.61 -8.62
C GLY A 507 -18.20 14.66 -7.95
N ASN A 508 -19.31 15.17 -7.41
CA ASN A 508 -20.41 14.34 -6.92
C ASN A 508 -21.39 14.01 -8.05
N VAL A 509 -22.02 12.84 -7.97
CA VAL A 509 -23.20 12.51 -8.76
C VAL A 509 -24.45 13.08 -8.07
N VAL A 510 -25.33 13.72 -8.83
CA VAL A 510 -26.64 14.18 -8.32
C VAL A 510 -27.68 13.14 -8.65
N LEU A 511 -28.19 12.46 -7.62
CA LEU A 511 -29.30 11.53 -7.73
C LEU A 511 -30.61 12.28 -7.51
N LEU A 512 -31.51 12.21 -8.48
CA LEU A 512 -32.83 12.79 -8.39
C LEU A 512 -33.82 11.70 -7.98
N TYR A 513 -34.37 11.84 -6.78
CA TYR A 513 -35.39 10.94 -6.27
C TYR A 513 -36.78 11.51 -6.55
N THR A 514 -37.48 10.88 -7.48
CA THR A 514 -38.77 11.35 -7.98
C THR A 514 -39.95 10.54 -7.47
N GLY A 515 -39.69 9.37 -6.89
CA GLY A 515 -40.72 8.40 -6.45
C GLY A 515 -41.14 7.44 -7.57
N TRP A 516 -40.58 7.57 -8.76
CA TRP A 516 -40.95 6.77 -9.92
C TRP A 516 -40.54 5.30 -9.81
N GLN A 517 -39.54 4.99 -8.99
CA GLN A 517 -39.16 3.59 -8.66
C GLN A 517 -40.35 2.73 -8.18
N GLU A 518 -41.38 3.34 -7.57
CA GLU A 518 -42.57 2.62 -7.08
C GLU A 518 -43.45 2.06 -8.21
N LYS A 519 -43.30 2.59 -9.44
CA LYS A 519 -44.07 2.20 -10.61
C LYS A 519 -43.42 1.07 -11.41
N TRP A 520 -42.22 0.62 -11.04
CA TRP A 520 -41.42 -0.33 -11.82
C TRP A 520 -42.13 -1.63 -12.23
N LEU A 521 -43.06 -2.12 -11.40
CA LEU A 521 -43.78 -3.39 -11.66
C LEU A 521 -45.07 -3.19 -12.48
N ASP A 522 -45.41 -1.96 -12.87
CA ASP A 522 -46.57 -1.63 -13.69
C ASP A 522 -46.12 -0.80 -14.90
N ASP A 523 -45.90 -1.49 -16.03
CA ASP A 523 -45.44 -0.87 -17.28
C ASP A 523 -46.29 0.36 -17.68
N ASN A 524 -47.62 0.27 -17.56
CA ASN A 524 -48.48 1.38 -17.95
C ASN A 524 -48.26 2.59 -17.03
N ALA A 525 -48.11 2.36 -15.72
CA ALA A 525 -47.84 3.41 -14.76
C ALA A 525 -46.41 3.98 -14.87
N PHE A 526 -45.45 3.16 -15.28
CA PHE A 526 -44.04 3.53 -15.43
C PHE A 526 -43.79 4.39 -16.67
N PHE A 527 -44.32 3.99 -17.84
CA PHE A 527 -44.23 4.83 -19.04
C PHE A 527 -45.21 6.01 -19.00
N ASN A 528 -46.32 5.84 -18.28
CA ASN A 528 -47.38 6.84 -18.09
C ASN A 528 -47.74 7.53 -19.42
N GLN A 529 -47.98 6.70 -20.44
CA GLN A 529 -48.21 7.16 -21.80
C GLN A 529 -49.64 7.65 -21.98
N ASP A 530 -49.81 8.83 -22.57
CA ASP A 530 -51.13 9.37 -22.88
C ASP A 530 -51.75 8.71 -24.13
N THR A 531 -52.98 9.10 -24.46
CA THR A 531 -53.70 8.57 -25.62
C THR A 531 -53.06 8.91 -26.98
N GLN A 532 -52.14 9.87 -27.02
CA GLN A 532 -51.41 10.28 -28.22
C GLN A 532 -50.04 9.59 -28.34
N GLY A 533 -49.64 8.83 -27.32
CA GLY A 533 -48.36 8.13 -27.27
C GLY A 533 -47.25 8.92 -26.59
N SER A 534 -47.54 10.08 -25.99
CA SER A 534 -46.56 10.89 -25.26
C SER A 534 -46.35 10.36 -23.85
N MET A 535 -45.09 10.25 -23.42
CA MET A 535 -44.75 9.75 -22.08
C MET A 535 -44.70 10.88 -21.06
N HIS A 536 -45.17 10.61 -19.84
CA HIS A 536 -45.26 11.62 -18.79
C HIS A 536 -44.53 11.16 -17.52
N PHE A 537 -43.25 11.52 -17.42
CA PHE A 537 -42.43 11.24 -16.25
C PHE A 537 -41.43 12.37 -16.00
N PRO A 538 -41.01 12.58 -14.75
CA PRO A 538 -40.17 13.70 -14.38
C PRO A 538 -38.73 13.52 -14.87
N GLY A 539 -37.94 14.60 -14.81
CA GLY A 539 -36.54 14.56 -15.25
C GLY A 539 -35.74 15.77 -14.81
N PHE A 540 -34.53 15.90 -15.34
CA PHE A 540 -33.74 17.10 -15.15
C PHE A 540 -34.12 18.18 -16.17
N GLY A 541 -34.17 19.45 -15.73
CA GLY A 541 -34.34 20.58 -16.65
C GLY A 541 -33.02 20.92 -17.36
N GLY A 542 -33.04 21.23 -18.66
CA GLY A 542 -31.83 21.55 -19.44
C GLY A 542 -30.98 22.69 -18.86
N ASN A 543 -31.60 23.81 -18.46
CA ASN A 543 -30.91 24.91 -17.78
C ASN A 543 -30.31 24.49 -16.43
N THR A 544 -30.96 23.56 -15.74
CA THR A 544 -30.51 23.02 -14.44
C THR A 544 -29.27 22.16 -14.62
N ILE A 545 -29.21 21.36 -15.68
CA ILE A 545 -28.03 20.56 -16.01
C ILE A 545 -26.85 21.45 -16.35
N GLN A 546 -27.06 22.50 -17.16
CA GLN A 546 -26.02 23.47 -17.45
C GLN A 546 -25.46 24.08 -16.17
N PHE A 547 -26.33 24.53 -15.25
CA PHE A 547 -25.93 25.02 -13.94
C PHE A 547 -25.14 23.98 -13.12
N LEU A 548 -25.60 22.72 -13.05
CA LEU A 548 -24.88 21.67 -12.30
C LEU A 548 -23.50 21.38 -12.90
N LEU A 549 -23.37 21.36 -14.23
CA LEU A 549 -22.11 21.11 -14.92
C LEU A 549 -21.13 22.27 -14.79
N GLU A 550 -21.61 23.50 -14.96
CA GLU A 550 -20.77 24.71 -14.98
C GLU A 550 -20.46 25.24 -13.57
N GLU A 551 -21.47 25.31 -12.70
CA GLU A 551 -21.38 25.99 -11.40
C GLU A 551 -21.14 25.02 -10.22
N ARG A 552 -21.41 23.72 -10.40
CA ARG A 552 -21.18 22.67 -9.38
C ARG A 552 -20.15 21.63 -9.81
N GLN A 553 -19.81 21.55 -11.10
CA GLN A 553 -18.79 20.63 -11.62
C GLN A 553 -19.06 19.18 -11.23
N ILE A 554 -20.32 18.74 -11.36
CA ILE A 554 -20.75 17.39 -11.00
C ILE A 554 -20.06 16.33 -11.87
N ALA A 555 -19.91 15.12 -11.31
CA ALA A 555 -19.38 13.96 -12.03
C ALA A 555 -20.43 13.26 -12.90
N GLY A 556 -21.72 13.53 -12.65
CA GLY A 556 -22.82 12.92 -13.39
C GLY A 556 -24.16 13.05 -12.68
N VAL A 557 -25.17 12.39 -13.24
CA VAL A 557 -26.55 12.38 -12.76
C VAL A 557 -27.10 10.96 -12.67
N GLY A 558 -28.10 10.76 -11.81
CA GLY A 558 -28.88 9.53 -11.79
C GLY A 558 -30.34 9.78 -11.40
N ILE A 559 -31.25 8.93 -11.85
CA ILE A 559 -32.69 9.08 -11.61
C ILE A 559 -33.42 7.74 -11.50
N ASP A 560 -34.57 7.72 -10.84
CA ASP A 560 -35.46 6.54 -10.73
C ASP A 560 -36.54 6.44 -11.83
N THR A 561 -36.52 7.33 -12.82
CA THR A 561 -37.37 7.29 -14.02
C THR A 561 -36.69 6.54 -15.16
N HIS A 562 -37.41 6.42 -16.28
CA HIS A 562 -36.90 5.69 -17.42
C HIS A 562 -35.67 6.33 -18.07
N GLY A 563 -35.60 7.66 -18.05
CA GLY A 563 -34.43 8.43 -18.49
C GLY A 563 -34.20 9.67 -17.65
N VAL A 564 -32.98 10.22 -17.67
CA VAL A 564 -32.65 11.48 -16.97
C VAL A 564 -33.31 12.70 -17.60
N ASP A 565 -33.67 12.58 -18.88
CA ASP A 565 -34.53 13.52 -19.59
C ASP A 565 -35.99 13.27 -19.20
N SER A 566 -36.80 14.33 -19.05
CA SER A 566 -38.24 14.16 -18.80
C SER A 566 -38.93 13.48 -19.98
N GLY A 567 -40.07 12.80 -19.74
CA GLY A 567 -40.83 12.14 -20.81
C GLY A 567 -41.32 13.06 -21.93
N GLN A 568 -41.32 14.37 -21.69
CA GLN A 568 -41.66 15.42 -22.66
C GLN A 568 -40.46 15.93 -23.48
N ASP A 569 -39.22 15.55 -23.13
CA ASP A 569 -38.02 15.96 -23.85
C ASP A 569 -37.60 14.90 -24.89
N SER A 570 -37.95 15.15 -26.15
CA SER A 570 -37.55 14.31 -27.29
C SER A 570 -36.16 14.63 -27.85
N THR A 571 -35.44 15.60 -27.28
CA THR A 571 -34.12 16.04 -27.75
C THR A 571 -32.98 15.37 -26.98
N PHE A 572 -33.30 14.78 -25.82
CA PHE A 572 -32.36 14.17 -24.89
C PHE A 572 -31.31 15.17 -24.41
N ALA A 573 -31.75 16.38 -24.02
CA ALA A 573 -30.85 17.49 -23.75
C ALA A 573 -29.89 17.20 -22.59
N THR A 574 -30.38 16.56 -21.52
CA THR A 574 -29.59 16.16 -20.36
C THR A 574 -28.55 15.12 -20.75
N ASN A 575 -28.96 14.05 -21.43
CA ASN A 575 -28.04 13.02 -21.90
C ASN A 575 -26.94 13.64 -22.77
N ARG A 576 -27.32 14.44 -23.79
CA ARG A 576 -26.36 15.11 -24.69
C ARG A 576 -25.37 15.98 -23.94
N LEU A 577 -25.84 16.84 -23.03
CA LEU A 577 -24.98 17.78 -22.29
C LEU A 577 -24.04 17.06 -21.31
N VAL A 578 -24.55 16.08 -20.55
CA VAL A 578 -23.73 15.37 -19.55
C VAL A 578 -22.67 14.53 -20.25
N LEU A 579 -23.04 13.86 -21.36
CA LEU A 579 -22.22 12.93 -22.12
C LEU A 579 -21.31 13.58 -23.17
N GLU A 580 -21.22 14.92 -23.23
CA GLU A 580 -20.12 15.61 -23.96
C GLU A 580 -18.73 15.21 -23.43
N LYS A 581 -18.68 14.66 -22.21
CA LYS A 581 -17.50 14.05 -21.58
C LYS A 581 -17.92 12.70 -20.98
N PRO A 582 -16.98 11.77 -20.69
CA PRO A 582 -17.28 10.49 -20.05
C PRO A 582 -17.70 10.64 -18.58
N ARG A 583 -18.89 11.21 -18.36
CA ARG A 583 -19.54 11.40 -17.07
C ARG A 583 -20.55 10.30 -16.80
N ILE A 584 -21.04 10.22 -15.57
CA ILE A 584 -22.02 9.21 -15.15
C ILE A 584 -23.43 9.68 -15.53
N VAL A 585 -24.20 8.80 -16.20
CA VAL A 585 -25.64 8.95 -16.41
C VAL A 585 -26.29 7.63 -16.04
N LEU A 586 -27.02 7.59 -14.92
CA LEU A 586 -27.70 6.39 -14.43
C LEU A 586 -29.21 6.54 -14.56
N GLU A 587 -29.84 5.57 -15.19
CA GLU A 587 -31.28 5.57 -15.42
C GLU A 587 -31.91 4.35 -14.76
N ASN A 588 -33.21 4.44 -14.42
CA ASN A 588 -33.96 3.37 -13.78
C ASN A 588 -33.35 2.92 -12.43
N LEU A 589 -32.94 3.85 -11.57
CA LEU A 589 -32.47 3.53 -10.23
C LEU A 589 -33.63 3.14 -9.29
N THR A 590 -33.32 2.40 -8.23
CA THR A 590 -34.27 2.02 -7.17
C THR A 590 -33.69 2.27 -5.78
N ASN A 591 -34.51 2.13 -4.73
CA ASN A 591 -34.14 2.29 -3.33
C ASN A 591 -33.53 3.65 -2.98
N LEU A 592 -33.83 4.72 -3.75
CA LEU A 592 -33.36 6.07 -3.47
C LEU A 592 -33.93 6.64 -2.16
N ASP A 593 -35.09 6.14 -1.72
CA ASP A 593 -35.70 6.42 -0.41
C ASP A 593 -34.83 5.99 0.78
N GLN A 594 -33.90 5.06 0.56
CA GLN A 594 -33.04 4.52 1.61
C GLN A 594 -31.72 5.28 1.77
N LEU A 595 -31.48 6.28 0.91
CA LEU A 595 -30.24 7.06 0.90
C LEU A 595 -30.36 8.34 1.73
N PRO A 596 -29.29 8.72 2.45
CA PRO A 596 -29.24 10.05 3.05
C PRO A 596 -29.08 11.11 1.94
N PRO A 597 -29.50 12.38 2.19
CA PRO A 597 -29.28 13.47 1.25
C PRO A 597 -27.81 13.68 0.89
N ILE A 598 -26.89 13.43 1.82
CA ILE A 598 -25.44 13.61 1.63
C ILE A 598 -24.64 12.42 2.18
N GLY A 599 -23.45 12.20 1.63
CA GLY A 599 -22.44 11.30 2.19
C GLY A 599 -22.46 9.88 1.63
N ALA A 600 -23.38 9.56 0.71
CA ALA A 600 -23.36 8.27 0.02
C ALA A 600 -22.22 8.21 -1.01
N THR A 601 -21.63 7.03 -1.19
CA THR A 601 -20.70 6.75 -2.30
C THR A 601 -21.25 5.62 -3.15
N LEU A 602 -21.30 5.82 -4.46
CA LEU A 602 -21.74 4.82 -5.42
C LEU A 602 -20.57 3.95 -5.86
N ALA A 603 -20.83 2.66 -6.03
CA ALA A 603 -19.99 1.72 -6.78
C ALA A 603 -20.82 1.16 -7.93
N ILE A 604 -20.43 1.49 -9.17
CA ILE A 604 -21.18 1.21 -10.39
C ILE A 604 -20.49 0.06 -11.14
N GLY A 605 -21.08 -1.13 -11.07
CA GLY A 605 -20.60 -2.31 -11.77
C GLY A 605 -21.19 -2.40 -13.17
N VAL A 606 -20.38 -2.17 -14.19
CA VAL A 606 -20.78 -2.23 -15.61
C VAL A 606 -20.29 -3.52 -16.27
N LEU A 607 -21.01 -4.02 -17.26
CA LEU A 607 -20.43 -4.93 -18.25
C LEU A 607 -19.53 -4.11 -19.18
N ARG A 608 -18.24 -4.45 -19.25
CA ARG A 608 -17.26 -3.75 -20.11
C ARG A 608 -17.40 -4.17 -21.57
N LEU A 609 -18.48 -3.71 -22.21
CA LEU A 609 -18.80 -4.00 -23.61
C LEU A 609 -17.92 -3.15 -24.53
N ARG A 610 -17.08 -3.80 -25.35
CA ARG A 610 -16.24 -3.12 -26.34
C ARG A 610 -17.14 -2.34 -27.30
N ASP A 611 -16.85 -1.06 -27.47
CA ASP A 611 -17.62 -0.11 -28.28
C ASP A 611 -19.09 0.03 -27.88
N GLY A 612 -19.48 -0.44 -26.67
CA GLY A 612 -20.86 -0.38 -26.19
C GLY A 612 -21.32 1.06 -25.98
N SER A 613 -22.55 1.34 -26.39
CA SER A 613 -23.26 2.62 -26.24
C SER A 613 -23.73 2.89 -24.81
N GLY A 614 -23.78 1.84 -24.01
CA GLY A 614 -24.08 1.86 -22.59
C GLY A 614 -23.85 0.48 -21.99
N SER A 615 -24.36 0.25 -20.78
CA SER A 615 -24.30 -1.07 -20.16
C SER A 615 -25.35 -1.22 -19.07
N PRO A 616 -26.01 -2.39 -18.95
CA PRO A 616 -26.74 -2.73 -17.74
C PRO A 616 -25.80 -2.66 -16.55
N ALA A 617 -26.24 -2.02 -15.47
CA ALA A 617 -25.39 -1.64 -14.36
C ALA A 617 -25.92 -2.19 -13.03
N GLY A 618 -25.04 -2.86 -12.29
CA GLY A 618 -25.24 -3.12 -10.87
C GLY A 618 -24.72 -1.95 -10.06
N VAL A 619 -25.61 -1.16 -9.46
CA VAL A 619 -25.27 0.03 -8.68
C VAL A 619 -25.44 -0.28 -7.20
N LEU A 620 -24.39 -0.04 -6.43
CA LEU A 620 -24.39 -0.13 -4.97
C LEU A 620 -24.15 1.26 -4.38
N ALA A 621 -24.94 1.64 -3.38
CA ALA A 621 -24.65 2.78 -2.53
C ALA A 621 -24.07 2.33 -1.19
N LEU A 622 -22.90 2.85 -0.86
CA LEU A 622 -22.23 2.72 0.42
C LEU A 622 -22.61 3.95 1.26
N VAL A 623 -23.42 3.75 2.30
CA VAL A 623 -23.90 4.83 3.16
C VAL A 623 -23.12 4.87 4.49
N PRO A 624 -22.75 6.05 5.02
CA PRO A 624 -21.93 6.20 6.24
C PRO A 624 -22.49 5.54 7.49
#